data_AF-A0AFT2-F1
#
_entry.id   AF-A0AFT2-F1
#
_cell.length_a   1.000
_cell.length_b   1.000
_cell.length_c   1.000
_cell.angle_alpha   90.00
_cell.angle_beta   90.00
_cell.angle_gamma   90.00
#
_symmetry.space_group_name_H-M   'P 1'
#
loop_
_entity.id
_entity.type
_entity.pdbx_description
1 polymer ?
#
loop_
_entity_poly.entity_id
_entity_poly.type
_entity_poly.pdbx_seq_one_letter_code
_entity_poly.pdbx_strand_id
1 'polypeptide(L)'
;MKRWLVGIITTLFLISGILISPESAQAQEKTDYEALYNQGVSEGIIKQADVSLETWTEENKNQYEQVYQDGLKDGIYDKSMSYEEWIKINNYGQPPVVDAEWEEVPQKPMVKGVYKGYTVKKGDILITNGTSSSGLLGHAAIANGNEYILDIPGKGETTKQWTTAKRMKEYDGKEWVKVYHLKNSSVANDAANWADKNYFSTKGTSKQNIFPK
;
A
#
# COMPACT_ATOMS: atom_id res chain seq x y z
N MET A 1 49.37 15.06 70.30
CA MET A 1 50.05 16.20 69.62
C MET A 1 50.02 15.97 68.12
N LYS A 2 49.59 16.99 67.34
CA LYS A 2 49.64 17.15 65.85
C LYS A 2 48.90 16.07 65.04
N ARG A 3 47.65 16.30 64.59
CA ARG A 3 47.18 17.13 63.45
C ARG A 3 47.94 16.83 62.15
N TRP A 4 47.25 16.23 61.18
CA TRP A 4 47.40 16.58 59.76
C TRP A 4 46.02 16.64 59.11
N LEU A 5 45.77 17.80 58.50
CA LEU A 5 44.59 18.18 57.75
C LEU A 5 44.76 17.69 56.30
N VAL A 6 43.72 17.11 55.72
CA VAL A 6 43.51 17.08 54.27
C VAL A 6 42.19 17.81 54.02
N GLY A 7 42.30 19.00 53.46
CA GLY A 7 41.16 19.83 53.06
C GLY A 7 40.53 19.29 51.78
N ILE A 8 39.20 19.18 51.78
CA ILE A 8 38.41 18.93 50.57
C ILE A 8 37.79 20.26 50.17
N ILE A 9 38.16 20.71 48.97
CA ILE A 9 37.62 21.87 48.27
C ILE A 9 36.21 21.52 47.80
N THR A 10 35.21 22.24 48.31
CA THR A 10 33.83 22.21 47.82
C THR A 10 33.72 23.08 46.58
N THR A 11 33.66 22.46 45.40
CA THR A 11 33.30 23.13 44.15
C THR A 11 31.79 23.04 43.96
N LEU A 12 31.13 24.20 43.98
CA LEU A 12 29.74 24.38 43.56
C LEU A 12 29.54 23.86 42.13
N PHE A 13 28.63 22.91 41.93
CA PHE A 13 28.00 22.70 40.63
C PHE A 13 26.61 23.34 40.63
N LEU A 14 26.49 24.33 39.74
CA LEU A 14 25.26 25.03 39.38
C LEU A 14 24.23 24.02 38.86
N ILE A 15 23.06 24.03 39.50
CA ILE A 15 21.84 23.37 39.04
C ILE A 15 21.34 24.16 37.81
N SER A 16 21.67 23.72 36.60
CA SER A 16 20.91 24.09 35.42
C SER A 16 19.69 23.19 35.36
N GLY A 17 18.54 23.74 35.75
CA GLY A 17 17.25 23.11 35.53
C GLY A 17 17.01 22.95 34.04
N ILE A 18 17.25 21.76 33.52
CA ILE A 18 16.67 21.33 32.24
C ILE A 18 15.18 21.15 32.53
N LEU A 19 14.39 22.14 32.11
CA LEU A 19 12.96 22.03 31.94
C LEU A 19 12.71 20.96 30.86
N ILE A 20 12.55 19.72 31.30
CA ILE A 20 11.97 18.67 30.47
C ILE A 20 10.48 19.00 30.40
N SER A 21 10.09 19.71 29.34
CA SER A 21 8.69 19.79 28.96
C SER A 21 8.18 18.36 28.79
N PRO A 22 7.06 17.95 29.43
CA PRO A 22 6.46 16.69 29.08
C PRO A 22 5.98 16.84 27.63
N GLU A 23 6.65 16.15 26.70
CA GLU A 23 5.98 15.73 25.47
C GLU A 23 4.68 15.08 25.93
N SER A 24 3.56 15.68 25.57
CA SER A 24 2.25 15.08 25.72
C SER A 24 2.28 13.80 24.90
N ALA A 25 2.64 12.70 25.53
CA ALA A 25 2.33 11.37 25.06
C ALA A 25 0.80 11.34 24.95
N GLN A 26 0.28 11.62 23.75
CA GLN A 26 -1.07 11.17 23.42
C GLN A 26 -1.02 9.66 23.66
N ALA A 27 -1.76 9.21 24.67
CA ALA A 27 -1.98 7.79 24.85
C ALA A 27 -2.59 7.31 23.53
N GLN A 28 -1.78 6.60 22.73
CA GLN A 28 -2.26 5.97 21.52
C GLN A 28 -3.35 5.02 21.97
N GLU A 29 -4.59 5.33 21.60
CA GLU A 29 -5.73 4.47 21.87
C GLU A 29 -5.36 3.07 21.35
N LYS A 30 -5.43 2.08 22.24
CA LYS A 30 -4.98 0.74 21.92
C LYS A 30 -5.94 0.18 20.86
N THR A 31 -5.47 0.08 19.61
CA THR A 31 -6.22 -0.50 18.50
C THR A 31 -6.80 -1.86 18.88
N ASP A 32 -8.12 -2.03 18.72
CA ASP A 32 -8.79 -3.31 18.92
C ASP A 32 -8.76 -4.15 17.63
N TYR A 33 -7.63 -4.83 17.44
CA TYR A 33 -7.39 -5.69 16.28
C TYR A 33 -8.40 -6.83 16.15
N GLU A 34 -8.87 -7.38 17.27
CA GLU A 34 -9.84 -8.48 17.24
C GLU A 34 -11.21 -7.99 16.76
N ALA A 35 -11.65 -6.83 17.24
CA ALA A 35 -12.88 -6.20 16.76
C ALA A 35 -12.80 -5.87 15.26
N LEU A 36 -11.69 -5.29 14.79
CA LEU A 36 -11.48 -4.97 13.37
C LEU A 36 -11.49 -6.21 12.49
N TYR A 37 -10.77 -7.26 12.89
CA TYR A 37 -10.73 -8.53 12.17
C TYR A 37 -12.12 -9.16 12.08
N ASN A 38 -12.83 -9.26 13.20
CA ASN A 38 -14.18 -9.82 13.24
C ASN A 38 -15.16 -9.02 12.38
N GLN A 39 -15.02 -7.69 12.35
CA GLN A 39 -15.79 -6.84 11.45
C GLN A 39 -15.48 -7.18 9.98
N GLY A 40 -14.21 -7.22 9.57
CA GLY A 40 -13.81 -7.54 8.21
C GLY A 40 -14.24 -8.94 7.75
N VAL A 41 -14.27 -9.92 8.67
CA VAL A 41 -14.84 -11.26 8.40
C VAL A 41 -16.36 -11.18 8.19
N SER A 42 -17.07 -10.43 9.04
CA SER A 42 -18.53 -10.28 8.93
C SER A 42 -18.96 -9.56 7.64
N GLU A 43 -18.12 -8.66 7.13
CA GLU A 43 -18.31 -7.96 5.86
C GLU A 43 -17.91 -8.80 4.64
N GLY A 44 -17.34 -10.00 4.86
CA GLY A 44 -16.89 -10.90 3.80
C GLY A 44 -15.59 -10.49 3.12
N ILE A 45 -14.91 -9.48 3.63
CA ILE A 45 -13.63 -8.97 3.11
C ILE A 45 -12.48 -9.89 3.52
N ILE A 46 -12.42 -10.23 4.81
CA ILE A 46 -11.45 -11.19 5.33
C ILE A 46 -12.04 -12.59 5.23
N LYS A 47 -11.40 -13.43 4.42
CA LYS A 47 -11.74 -14.86 4.36
C LYS A 47 -10.93 -15.59 5.42
N GLN A 48 -11.59 -15.97 6.52
CA GLN A 48 -10.94 -16.66 7.65
C GLN A 48 -10.23 -17.97 7.26
N ALA A 49 -10.64 -18.60 6.15
CA ALA A 49 -9.97 -19.78 5.60
C ALA A 49 -8.59 -19.46 4.98
N ASP A 50 -8.36 -18.21 4.57
CA ASP A 50 -7.16 -17.75 3.88
C ASP A 50 -6.22 -16.97 4.80
N VAL A 51 -6.77 -16.20 5.75
CA VAL A 51 -6.01 -15.34 6.67
C VAL A 51 -6.54 -15.50 8.10
N SER A 52 -5.67 -15.88 9.04
CA SER A 52 -6.03 -16.02 10.46
C SER A 52 -5.98 -14.67 11.19
N LEU A 53 -6.66 -14.57 12.35
CA LEU A 53 -6.58 -13.39 13.22
C LEU A 53 -5.14 -13.06 13.63
N GLU A 54 -4.35 -14.08 13.97
CA GLU A 54 -2.95 -13.91 14.38
C GLU A 54 -2.11 -13.34 13.23
N THR A 55 -2.19 -13.96 12.05
CA THR A 55 -1.48 -13.50 10.84
C THR A 55 -1.89 -12.09 10.47
N TRP A 56 -3.19 -11.79 10.44
CA TRP A 56 -3.69 -10.46 10.11
C TRP A 56 -3.21 -9.42 11.12
N THR A 57 -3.26 -9.73 12.42
CA THR A 57 -2.80 -8.82 13.48
C THR A 57 -1.30 -8.56 13.38
N GLU A 58 -0.50 -9.59 13.09
CA GLU A 58 0.95 -9.46 12.92
C GLU A 58 1.29 -8.54 11.74
N GLU A 59 0.66 -8.76 10.59
CA GLU A 59 0.86 -7.93 9.40
C GLU A 59 0.47 -6.46 9.65
N ASN A 60 -0.67 -6.25 10.33
CA ASN A 60 -1.13 -4.91 10.64
C ASN A 60 -0.15 -4.15 11.55
N LYS A 61 0.32 -4.77 12.63
CA LYS A 61 1.29 -4.15 13.56
C LYS A 61 2.65 -3.93 12.92
N ASN A 62 3.15 -4.92 12.19
CA ASN A 62 4.55 -4.91 11.74
C ASN A 62 4.75 -4.19 10.39
N GLN A 63 3.68 -4.01 9.61
CA GLN A 63 3.76 -3.41 8.28
C GLN A 63 2.79 -2.24 8.12
N TYR A 64 1.49 -2.46 8.33
CA TYR A 64 0.48 -1.48 7.93
C TYR A 64 0.38 -0.28 8.86
N GLU A 65 0.64 -0.43 10.16
CA GLU A 65 0.78 0.71 11.08
C GLU A 65 1.87 1.66 10.61
N GLN A 66 3.02 1.17 10.13
CA GLN A 66 4.08 2.03 9.61
C GLN A 66 3.63 2.78 8.35
N VAL A 67 2.95 2.08 7.42
CA VAL A 67 2.37 2.73 6.22
C VAL A 67 1.45 3.86 6.65
N TYR A 68 0.58 3.63 7.65
CA TYR A 68 -0.29 4.65 8.19
C TYR A 68 0.47 5.83 8.80
N GLN A 69 1.49 5.57 9.64
CA GLN A 69 2.30 6.65 10.22
C GLN A 69 3.01 7.50 9.15
N ASP A 70 3.48 6.87 8.06
CA ASP A 70 4.07 7.57 6.93
C ASP A 70 3.04 8.49 6.23
N GLY A 71 1.79 8.06 6.12
CA GLY A 71 0.70 8.86 5.55
C GLY A 71 0.36 10.10 6.37
N LEU A 72 0.30 9.97 7.70
CA LEU A 72 0.14 11.10 8.62
C LEU A 72 1.30 12.10 8.50
N LYS A 73 2.53 11.58 8.46
CA LYS A 73 3.74 12.38 8.34
C LYS A 73 3.80 13.14 7.01
N ASP A 74 3.42 12.48 5.93
CA ASP A 74 3.47 13.05 4.57
C ASP A 74 2.23 13.89 4.24
N GLY A 75 1.26 14.00 5.16
CA GLY A 75 0.06 14.80 5.01
C GLY A 75 -0.88 14.29 3.92
N ILE A 76 -0.92 12.98 3.70
CA ILE A 76 -1.79 12.36 2.68
C ILE A 76 -3.26 12.39 3.11
N TYR A 77 -3.51 12.36 4.41
CA TYR A 77 -4.83 12.50 5.01
C TYR A 77 -4.77 13.37 6.27
N ASP A 78 -5.95 13.73 6.77
CA ASP A 78 -6.08 14.57 7.96
C ASP A 78 -5.50 13.87 9.20
N LYS A 79 -4.92 14.66 10.12
CA LYS A 79 -4.37 14.16 11.39
C LYS A 79 -5.44 13.57 12.32
N SER A 80 -6.71 13.85 12.07
CA SER A 80 -7.83 13.25 12.80
C SER A 80 -8.14 11.82 12.35
N MET A 81 -7.63 11.37 11.21
CA MET A 81 -7.87 10.00 10.74
C MET A 81 -7.26 9.02 11.73
N SER A 82 -8.06 8.11 12.28
CA SER A 82 -7.55 7.04 13.13
C SER A 82 -7.00 5.89 12.31
N TYR A 83 -6.18 5.04 12.92
CA TYR A 83 -5.70 3.82 12.27
C TYR A 83 -6.87 2.89 11.91
N GLU A 84 -7.89 2.80 12.77
CA GLU A 84 -9.07 1.97 12.56
C GLU A 84 -9.89 2.42 11.34
N GLU A 85 -10.03 3.74 11.15
CA GLU A 85 -10.66 4.30 9.96
C GLU A 85 -9.79 4.04 8.72
N TRP A 86 -8.47 4.25 8.84
CA TRP A 86 -7.53 4.04 7.75
C TRP A 86 -7.51 2.59 7.25
N ILE A 87 -7.48 1.61 8.16
CA ILE A 87 -7.41 0.20 7.75
C ILE A 87 -8.72 -0.27 7.10
N LYS A 88 -9.87 0.29 7.52
CA LYS A 88 -11.18 0.03 6.90
C LYS A 88 -11.24 0.55 5.47
N ILE A 89 -10.81 1.79 5.21
CA ILE A 89 -10.78 2.33 3.84
C ILE A 89 -9.77 1.60 2.94
N ASN A 90 -8.73 1.00 3.53
CA ASN A 90 -7.77 0.14 2.85
C ASN A 90 -8.21 -1.34 2.82
N ASN A 91 -9.52 -1.59 2.93
CA ASN A 91 -10.14 -2.92 2.79
C ASN A 91 -9.51 -3.96 3.73
N TYR A 92 -9.19 -3.57 4.96
CA TYR A 92 -8.52 -4.40 5.96
C TYR A 92 -7.15 -4.96 5.50
N GLY A 93 -6.50 -4.31 4.55
CA GLY A 93 -5.29 -4.79 3.90
C GLY A 93 -5.49 -6.00 3.00
N GLN A 94 -6.74 -6.35 2.70
CA GLN A 94 -7.08 -7.48 1.85
C GLN A 94 -7.36 -7.02 0.42
N PRO A 95 -7.15 -7.91 -0.58
CA PRO A 95 -7.54 -7.63 -1.96
C PRO A 95 -9.05 -7.34 -2.07
N PRO A 96 -9.49 -6.51 -3.03
CA PRO A 96 -10.91 -6.23 -3.24
C PRO A 96 -11.75 -7.50 -3.44
N VAL A 97 -12.93 -7.49 -2.84
CA VAL A 97 -13.99 -8.46 -3.14
C VAL A 97 -14.74 -7.98 -4.37
N VAL A 98 -14.79 -8.81 -5.40
CA VAL A 98 -15.49 -8.49 -6.66
C VAL A 98 -16.97 -8.78 -6.57
N ASP A 99 -17.76 -7.94 -7.25
CA ASP A 99 -19.19 -8.17 -7.48
C ASP A 99 -19.46 -9.04 -8.73
N ALA A 100 -20.71 -9.09 -9.17
CA ALA A 100 -21.12 -9.88 -10.32
C ALA A 100 -20.58 -9.38 -11.66
N GLU A 101 -20.14 -8.13 -11.78
CA GLU A 101 -19.63 -7.54 -13.02
C GLU A 101 -18.14 -7.83 -13.22
N TRP A 102 -17.43 -8.14 -12.15
CA TRP A 102 -15.99 -8.41 -12.17
C TRP A 102 -15.69 -9.91 -11.98
N GLU A 103 -14.51 -10.31 -12.41
CA GLU A 103 -13.92 -11.61 -12.08
C GLU A 103 -12.47 -11.43 -11.65
N GLU A 104 -12.07 -12.07 -10.55
CA GLU A 104 -10.66 -12.24 -10.21
C GLU A 104 -10.08 -13.32 -11.13
N VAL A 105 -9.09 -12.97 -11.96
CA VAL A 105 -8.51 -13.88 -12.93
C VAL A 105 -7.54 -14.84 -12.22
N PRO A 106 -7.82 -16.17 -12.22
CA PRO A 106 -6.94 -17.13 -11.55
C PRO A 106 -5.57 -17.19 -12.24
N GLN A 107 -4.48 -17.22 -11.46
CA GLN A 107 -3.12 -17.37 -11.98
C GLN A 107 -2.63 -18.82 -11.77
N LYS A 108 -2.86 -19.73 -12.74
CA LYS A 108 -2.40 -21.14 -12.74
C LYS A 108 -2.09 -21.65 -14.18
N PRO A 109 -1.26 -22.71 -14.35
CA PRO A 109 0.12 -22.67 -14.87
C PRO A 109 0.30 -22.46 -16.39
N MET A 110 1.57 -22.40 -16.79
CA MET A 110 2.19 -21.78 -17.98
C MET A 110 1.76 -22.30 -19.36
N VAL A 111 1.36 -21.37 -20.23
CA VAL A 111 1.37 -21.50 -21.71
C VAL A 111 2.36 -20.46 -22.27
N LYS A 112 2.97 -20.69 -23.43
CA LYS A 112 3.99 -19.79 -23.99
C LYS A 112 3.37 -18.41 -24.31
N GLY A 113 3.99 -17.32 -23.84
CA GLY A 113 3.45 -15.94 -23.94
C GLY A 113 2.60 -15.50 -22.74
N VAL A 114 2.46 -16.38 -21.74
CA VAL A 114 1.57 -16.22 -20.60
C VAL A 114 2.42 -16.19 -19.33
N TYR A 115 2.40 -15.09 -18.57
CA TYR A 115 3.08 -15.04 -17.28
C TYR A 115 2.22 -15.76 -16.23
N LYS A 116 2.72 -16.86 -15.66
CA LYS A 116 1.99 -17.72 -14.70
C LYS A 116 0.58 -18.15 -15.12
N GLY A 117 0.30 -18.33 -16.41
CA GLY A 117 -1.03 -18.76 -16.87
C GLY A 117 -2.03 -17.62 -17.12
N TYR A 118 -1.66 -16.38 -16.82
CA TYR A 118 -2.45 -15.18 -17.14
C TYR A 118 -2.15 -14.58 -18.52
N THR A 119 -3.18 -14.47 -19.37
CA THR A 119 -3.17 -13.68 -20.60
C THR A 119 -3.89 -12.37 -20.32
N VAL A 120 -3.15 -11.26 -20.36
CA VAL A 120 -3.73 -9.94 -20.11
C VAL A 120 -4.76 -9.59 -21.18
N LYS A 121 -5.86 -9.00 -20.75
CA LYS A 121 -6.83 -8.34 -21.61
C LYS A 121 -6.76 -6.84 -21.34
N LYS A 122 -6.92 -6.07 -22.41
CA LYS A 122 -7.08 -4.62 -22.28
C LYS A 122 -8.23 -4.29 -21.31
N GLY A 123 -7.96 -3.39 -20.38
CA GLY A 123 -8.87 -2.99 -19.31
C GLY A 123 -8.74 -3.81 -18.02
N ASP A 124 -7.94 -4.87 -17.99
CA ASP A 124 -7.67 -5.59 -16.75
C ASP A 124 -7.00 -4.66 -15.73
N ILE A 125 -7.46 -4.76 -14.48
CA ILE A 125 -6.92 -4.01 -13.34
C ILE A 125 -6.03 -4.94 -12.54
N LEU A 126 -4.78 -4.53 -12.33
CA LEU A 126 -3.80 -5.26 -11.53
C LEU A 126 -3.66 -4.55 -10.20
N ILE A 127 -3.83 -5.27 -9.10
CA ILE A 127 -3.67 -4.74 -7.74
C ILE A 127 -2.66 -5.60 -7.00
N THR A 128 -1.83 -4.99 -6.17
CA THR A 128 -0.81 -5.68 -5.39
C THR A 128 -0.61 -5.00 -4.05
N ASN A 129 -0.31 -5.76 -2.99
CA ASN A 129 0.21 -5.24 -1.72
C ASN A 129 1.76 -5.22 -1.68
N GLY A 130 2.45 -5.62 -2.76
CA GLY A 130 3.91 -5.75 -2.79
C GLY A 130 4.70 -4.44 -2.77
N THR A 131 4.01 -3.30 -2.73
CA THR A 131 4.59 -1.96 -2.59
C THR A 131 3.60 -1.09 -1.83
N SER A 132 4.07 -0.34 -0.83
CA SER A 132 3.28 0.66 -0.12
C SER A 132 4.14 1.90 0.10
N SER A 133 3.56 3.08 0.04
CA SER A 133 4.32 4.33 0.16
C SER A 133 3.42 5.47 0.61
N SER A 134 3.94 6.31 1.53
CA SER A 134 3.29 7.55 1.98
C SER A 134 1.82 7.33 2.38
N GLY A 135 1.50 6.34 3.22
CA GLY A 135 0.10 6.13 3.63
C GLY A 135 -0.81 5.41 2.64
N LEU A 136 -0.33 5.10 1.44
CA LEU A 136 -1.06 4.31 0.44
C LEU A 136 -0.62 2.86 0.54
N LEU A 137 -1.58 2.00 0.87
CA LEU A 137 -1.36 0.57 0.94
C LEU A 137 -1.50 -0.06 -0.45
N GLY A 138 -0.47 -0.78 -0.86
CA GLY A 138 -0.47 -1.44 -2.17
C GLY A 138 -0.27 -0.49 -3.35
N HIS A 139 -0.53 -1.03 -4.53
CA HIS A 139 -0.39 -0.33 -5.80
C HIS A 139 -1.31 -0.94 -6.86
N ALA A 140 -1.76 -0.11 -7.79
CA ALA A 140 -2.66 -0.50 -8.86
C ALA A 140 -2.14 -0.08 -10.23
N ALA A 141 -2.50 -0.85 -11.26
CA ALA A 141 -2.17 -0.58 -12.64
C ALA A 141 -3.31 -1.04 -13.56
N ILE A 142 -3.38 -0.49 -14.76
CA ILE A 142 -4.37 -0.87 -15.79
C ILE A 142 -3.68 -1.40 -17.02
N ALA A 143 -4.20 -2.50 -17.59
CA ALA A 143 -3.79 -2.98 -18.90
C ALA A 143 -4.30 -2.03 -19.98
N ASN A 144 -3.44 -1.14 -20.49
CA ASN A 144 -3.81 -0.22 -21.58
C ASN A 144 -3.76 -0.86 -22.97
N GLY A 145 -3.33 -2.13 -23.05
CA GLY A 145 -3.42 -2.99 -24.23
C GLY A 145 -3.38 -4.48 -23.85
N ASN A 146 -3.40 -5.36 -24.85
CA ASN A 146 -3.40 -6.82 -24.64
C ASN A 146 -2.02 -7.40 -24.30
N GLU A 147 -0.98 -6.57 -24.14
CA GLU A 147 0.35 -6.99 -23.73
C GLU A 147 1.03 -5.98 -22.80
N TYR A 148 0.37 -4.85 -22.53
CA TYR A 148 0.96 -3.68 -21.89
C TYR A 148 0.17 -3.25 -20.67
N ILE A 149 0.92 -2.92 -19.61
CA ILE A 149 0.41 -2.40 -18.36
C ILE A 149 0.90 -0.97 -18.20
N LEU A 150 -0.03 -0.06 -17.93
CA LEU A 150 0.22 1.32 -17.57
C LEU A 150 0.16 1.45 -16.05
N ASP A 151 1.25 1.93 -15.45
CA ASP A 151 1.32 2.22 -14.02
C ASP A 151 1.89 3.60 -13.72
N ILE A 152 1.60 4.10 -12.52
CA ILE A 152 2.17 5.33 -11.95
C ILE A 152 3.07 4.90 -10.79
N PRO A 153 4.40 4.85 -10.96
CA PRO A 153 5.29 4.19 -10.01
C PRO A 153 5.27 4.75 -8.59
N GLY A 154 4.87 6.01 -8.43
CA GLY A 154 4.79 6.68 -7.15
C GLY A 154 4.82 8.19 -7.29
N LYS A 155 4.85 8.87 -6.14
CA LYS A 155 4.86 10.32 -6.03
C LYS A 155 6.04 10.94 -6.80
N GLY A 156 5.76 11.94 -7.66
CA GLY A 156 6.76 12.66 -8.43
C GLY A 156 7.31 11.91 -9.65
N GLU A 157 6.89 10.66 -9.85
CA GLU A 157 7.21 9.87 -11.05
C GLU A 157 6.11 10.02 -12.09
N THR A 158 6.53 10.06 -13.36
CA THR A 158 5.58 9.94 -14.48
C THR A 158 5.15 8.51 -14.68
N THR A 159 4.02 8.34 -15.36
CA THR A 159 3.50 7.06 -15.82
C THR A 159 4.53 6.29 -16.64
N LYS A 160 4.48 4.96 -16.55
CA LYS A 160 5.31 4.04 -17.34
C LYS A 160 4.41 2.99 -17.99
N GLN A 161 4.78 2.59 -19.21
CA GLN A 161 4.17 1.45 -19.88
C GLN A 161 5.16 0.28 -19.90
N TRP A 162 4.77 -0.84 -19.32
CA TRP A 162 5.56 -2.05 -19.22
C TRP A 162 4.93 -3.15 -20.05
N THR A 163 5.73 -4.05 -20.60
CA THR A 163 5.17 -5.34 -21.04
C THR A 163 4.66 -6.10 -19.82
N THR A 164 3.61 -6.89 -20.01
CA THR A 164 3.00 -7.68 -18.93
C THR A 164 4.03 -8.59 -18.25
N ALA A 165 4.88 -9.26 -19.03
CA ALA A 165 5.95 -10.10 -18.48
C ALA A 165 6.93 -9.32 -17.60
N LYS A 166 7.33 -8.11 -18.01
CA LYS A 166 8.24 -7.26 -17.23
C LYS A 166 7.56 -6.78 -15.94
N ARG A 167 6.30 -6.33 -16.04
CA ARG A 167 5.54 -5.85 -14.90
C ARG A 167 5.28 -6.94 -13.88
N MET A 168 4.91 -8.14 -14.31
CA MET A 168 4.66 -9.24 -13.40
C MET A 168 5.95 -9.77 -12.76
N LYS A 169 7.06 -9.82 -13.50
CA LYS A 169 8.38 -10.17 -12.95
C LYS A 169 8.84 -9.21 -11.86
N GLU A 170 8.55 -7.91 -12.00
CA GLU A 170 8.92 -6.89 -11.00
C GLU A 170 8.26 -7.12 -9.64
N TYR A 171 7.12 -7.80 -9.59
CA TYR A 171 6.35 -8.06 -8.37
C TYR A 171 6.36 -9.54 -7.98
N ASP A 172 7.12 -10.37 -8.71
CA ASP A 172 7.24 -11.78 -8.40
C ASP A 172 7.96 -11.98 -7.06
N GLY A 173 7.33 -12.72 -6.15
CA GLY A 173 7.88 -13.03 -4.84
C GLY A 173 7.97 -11.85 -3.87
N LYS A 174 7.39 -10.68 -4.20
CA LYS A 174 7.26 -9.57 -3.25
C LYS A 174 6.08 -9.80 -2.31
N GLU A 175 4.88 -9.90 -2.87
CA GLU A 175 3.63 -10.25 -2.18
C GLU A 175 2.60 -10.72 -3.23
N TRP A 176 1.30 -10.63 -2.94
CA TRP A 176 0.28 -10.99 -3.93
C TRP A 176 0.13 -9.94 -5.04
N VAL A 177 -0.20 -10.43 -6.23
CA VAL A 177 -0.70 -9.63 -7.35
C VAL A 177 -2.01 -10.26 -7.79
N LYS A 178 -3.10 -9.52 -7.70
CA LYS A 178 -4.43 -9.92 -8.18
C LYS A 178 -4.75 -9.20 -9.47
N VAL A 179 -5.48 -9.88 -10.32
CA VAL A 179 -5.95 -9.34 -11.59
C VAL A 179 -7.47 -9.38 -11.57
N TYR A 180 -8.08 -8.29 -11.94
CA TYR A 180 -9.52 -8.13 -12.02
C TYR A 180 -9.92 -7.79 -13.45
N HIS A 181 -10.82 -8.60 -14.00
CA HIS A 181 -11.36 -8.42 -15.34
C HIS A 181 -12.82 -7.97 -15.24
N LEU A 182 -13.15 -6.85 -15.88
CA LEU A 182 -14.54 -6.41 -16.03
C LEU A 182 -15.18 -7.19 -17.17
N LYS A 183 -16.28 -7.90 -16.89
CA LYS A 183 -16.97 -8.75 -17.87
C LYS A 183 -17.49 -7.97 -19.08
N ASN A 184 -17.84 -6.69 -18.88
CA ASN A 184 -18.17 -5.79 -19.98
C ASN A 184 -16.90 -5.28 -20.67
N SER A 185 -16.50 -5.99 -21.72
CA SER A 185 -15.28 -5.69 -22.49
C SER A 185 -15.31 -4.32 -23.17
N SER A 186 -16.49 -3.77 -23.50
CA SER A 186 -16.58 -2.43 -24.08
C SER A 186 -16.14 -1.37 -23.06
N VAL A 187 -16.70 -1.44 -21.84
CA VAL A 187 -16.35 -0.51 -20.75
C VAL A 187 -14.89 -0.68 -20.34
N ALA A 188 -14.41 -1.92 -20.25
CA ALA A 188 -13.00 -2.21 -19.95
C ALA A 188 -12.05 -1.57 -20.99
N ASN A 189 -12.38 -1.70 -22.27
CA ASN A 189 -11.61 -1.10 -23.37
C ASN A 189 -11.65 0.43 -23.34
N ASP A 190 -12.80 1.02 -23.02
CA ASP A 190 -12.96 2.46 -22.91
C ASP A 190 -12.15 3.03 -21.74
N ALA A 191 -12.18 2.38 -20.58
CA ALA A 191 -11.35 2.74 -19.44
C ALA A 191 -9.86 2.69 -19.77
N ALA A 192 -9.40 1.62 -20.42
CA ALA A 192 -8.01 1.48 -20.87
C ALA A 192 -7.60 2.54 -21.90
N ASN A 193 -8.47 2.82 -22.88
CA ASN A 193 -8.26 3.88 -23.88
C ASN A 193 -8.17 5.25 -23.24
N TRP A 194 -9.05 5.53 -22.29
CA TRP A 194 -9.07 6.79 -21.58
C TRP A 194 -7.80 6.96 -20.74
N ALA A 195 -7.40 5.93 -19.99
CA ALA A 195 -6.17 5.96 -19.20
C ALA A 195 -4.95 6.21 -20.10
N ASP A 196 -4.83 5.49 -21.22
CA ASP A 196 -3.72 5.69 -22.16
C ASP A 196 -3.68 7.12 -22.71
N LYS A 197 -4.82 7.63 -23.19
CA LYS A 197 -4.92 8.94 -23.84
C LYS A 197 -4.79 10.13 -22.91
N ASN A 198 -4.94 9.94 -21.61
CA ASN A 198 -4.81 11.00 -20.61
C ASN A 198 -3.50 10.93 -19.83
N TYR A 199 -2.86 9.76 -19.77
CA TYR A 199 -1.70 9.55 -18.91
C TYR A 199 -0.45 9.06 -19.63
N PHE A 200 -0.53 8.62 -20.89
CA PHE A 200 0.63 8.09 -21.62
C PHE A 200 0.78 8.65 -23.04
N SER A 201 -0.19 8.40 -23.92
CA SER A 201 -0.16 8.80 -25.32
C SER A 201 -1.50 9.35 -25.80
N THR A 202 -1.54 10.65 -26.11
CA THR A 202 -2.71 11.35 -26.69
C THR A 202 -3.35 10.63 -27.89
N LYS A 203 -2.62 9.75 -28.56
CA LYS A 203 -3.05 9.04 -29.76
C LYS A 203 -3.22 7.52 -29.58
N GLY A 204 -2.97 6.95 -28.41
CA GLY A 204 -3.06 5.49 -28.26
C GLY A 204 -1.80 4.74 -28.69
N THR A 205 -0.63 5.39 -28.78
CA THR A 205 0.58 4.79 -29.36
C THR A 205 1.59 4.37 -28.30
N SER A 206 2.55 3.51 -28.68
CA SER A 206 3.67 3.09 -27.82
C SER A 206 4.67 4.21 -27.48
N LYS A 207 4.50 5.41 -28.03
CA LYS A 207 5.34 6.57 -27.73
C LYS A 207 4.65 7.45 -26.69
N GLN A 208 5.23 7.52 -25.51
CA GLN A 208 4.78 8.43 -24.47
C GLN A 208 4.92 9.89 -24.92
N ASN A 209 3.85 10.66 -24.80
CA ASN A 209 3.86 12.10 -25.01
C ASN A 209 3.05 12.87 -23.95
N ILE A 210 2.62 12.20 -22.89
CA ILE A 210 2.01 12.78 -21.69
C ILE A 210 2.86 12.37 -20.48
N PHE A 211 3.21 13.35 -19.64
CA PHE A 211 4.13 13.17 -18.51
C PHE A 211 3.56 13.78 -17.22
N PRO A 212 2.51 13.18 -16.65
CA PRO A 212 1.94 13.63 -15.38
C PRO A 212 2.97 13.43 -14.25
N LYS A 213 2.92 14.26 -13.20
CA LYS A 213 3.85 14.20 -12.07
C LYS A 213 3.11 14.41 -10.75
#